data_AF-A0A1F0RPU0-F1
#
_entry.id   AF-A0A1F0RPU0-F1
#
_cell.length_a   1.000
_cell.length_b   1.000
_cell.length_c   1.000
_cell.angle_alpha   90.00
_cell.angle_beta   90.00
_cell.angle_gamma   90.00
#
_symmetry.space_group_name_H-M   'P 1'
#
loop_
_entity.id
_entity.type
_entity.pdbx_description
1 polymer ?
#
loop_
_entity_poly.entity_id
_entity_poly.type
_entity_poly.pdbx_seq_one_letter_code
_entity_poly.pdbx_strand_id
1 'polypeptide(L)'
;MNTISGFISAIANTFKTATGTGLDTITAAPIAAQVAEDLLKHDLIPATHTDIEESFAALTGDFPREGDLAEVELFLDSFGWLA
;
A
#
# COMPACT_ATOMS: atom_id res chain seq x y z
N MET A 1 8.27 0.31 -21.97
CA MET A 1 8.76 -0.49 -20.83
C MET A 1 9.64 0.41 -19.97
N ASN A 2 9.06 1.00 -18.91
CA ASN A 2 9.77 1.76 -17.85
C ASN A 2 8.83 2.22 -16.71
N THR A 3 7.53 1.92 -16.80
CA THR A 3 6.51 2.32 -15.84
C THR A 3 6.79 1.72 -14.46
N ILE A 4 7.09 0.44 -14.34
CA ILE A 4 7.33 -0.20 -13.02
C ILE A 4 8.45 0.48 -12.20
N SER A 5 9.54 0.94 -12.85
CA SER A 5 10.64 1.60 -12.13
C SER A 5 10.28 3.00 -11.63
N GLY A 6 9.47 3.75 -12.38
CA GLY A 6 8.98 5.06 -11.93
C GLY A 6 8.03 4.95 -10.75
N PHE A 7 7.26 3.86 -10.70
CA PHE A 7 6.25 3.61 -9.69
C PHE A 7 6.88 3.12 -8.38
N ILE A 8 7.85 2.19 -8.42
CA ILE A 8 8.65 1.83 -7.24
C ILE A 8 9.40 3.04 -6.69
N SER A 9 9.91 3.93 -7.55
CA SER A 9 10.51 5.19 -7.09
C SER A 9 9.52 6.16 -6.46
N ALA A 10 8.28 6.24 -6.95
CA ALA A 10 7.24 7.08 -6.34
C ALA A 10 6.83 6.56 -4.96
N ILE A 11 6.58 5.25 -4.86
CA ILE A 11 6.31 4.54 -3.62
C ILE A 11 7.48 4.72 -2.64
N ALA A 12 8.72 4.51 -3.09
CA ALA A 12 9.92 4.69 -2.28
C ALA A 12 10.10 6.15 -1.83
N ASN A 13 9.80 7.14 -2.67
CA ASN A 13 9.87 8.56 -2.31
C ASN A 13 8.78 8.97 -1.31
N THR A 14 7.56 8.46 -1.45
CA THR A 14 6.49 8.66 -0.46
C THR A 14 6.91 8.07 0.89
N PHE A 15 7.50 6.87 0.91
CA PHE A 15 8.07 6.28 2.13
C PHE A 15 9.21 7.13 2.70
N LYS A 16 10.12 7.62 1.84
CA LYS A 16 11.24 8.50 2.25
C LYS A 16 10.77 9.83 2.86
N THR A 17 9.59 10.30 2.45
CA THR A 17 9.02 11.58 2.91
C THR A 17 8.18 11.39 4.18
N ALA A 18 7.50 10.24 4.32
CA ALA A 18 6.74 9.89 5.53
C ALA A 18 7.63 9.40 6.68
N THR A 19 8.81 8.83 6.38
CA THR A 19 9.75 8.33 7.38
C THR A 19 11.09 9.06 7.24
N GLY A 20 11.25 10.12 8.02
CA GLY A 20 12.42 11.02 8.02
C GLY A 20 13.76 10.39 8.46
N THR A 21 13.98 9.10 8.32
CA THR A 21 15.23 8.42 8.68
C THR A 21 15.50 7.29 7.70
N GLY A 22 16.54 7.47 6.88
CA GLY A 22 16.87 6.55 5.81
C GLY A 22 17.24 5.16 6.30
N LEU A 23 16.72 4.15 5.59
CA LEU A 23 17.32 2.84 5.28
C LEU A 23 17.78 1.92 6.44
N ASP A 24 17.86 2.41 7.69
CA ASP A 24 18.36 1.67 8.86
C ASP A 24 17.21 1.14 9.74
N THR A 25 15.97 1.46 9.37
CA THR A 25 14.79 0.83 9.94
C THR A 25 14.22 -0.12 8.90
N ILE A 26 14.72 -1.36 8.89
CA ILE A 26 13.94 -2.52 8.42
C ILE A 26 12.82 -2.78 9.46
N THR A 27 12.09 -1.75 9.85
CA THR A 27 10.75 -1.90 10.40
C THR A 27 9.88 -2.22 9.23
N ALA A 28 9.14 -3.33 9.32
CA ALA A 28 8.19 -3.79 8.32
C ALA A 28 7.52 -2.60 7.60
N ALA A 29 7.47 -2.65 6.27
CA ALA A 29 6.72 -1.66 5.49
C ALA A 29 5.31 -1.52 6.09
N PRO A 30 4.77 -0.30 6.25
CA PRO A 30 3.44 -0.13 6.84
C PRO A 30 2.43 -0.99 6.07
N ILE A 31 1.44 -1.58 6.75
CA ILE A 31 0.54 -2.57 6.12
C ILE A 31 -0.15 -2.01 4.87
N ALA A 32 -0.48 -0.72 4.86
CA ALA A 32 -0.98 -0.02 3.67
C ALA A 32 -0.07 -0.18 2.43
N ALA A 33 1.25 -0.15 2.62
CA ALA A 33 2.24 -0.40 1.56
C ALA A 33 2.16 -1.82 1.01
N GLN A 34 2.08 -2.79 1.92
CA GLN A 34 2.05 -4.21 1.57
C GLN A 34 0.75 -4.54 0.85
N VAL A 35 -0.38 -3.99 1.31
CA VAL A 35 -1.69 -4.11 0.65
C VAL A 35 -1.65 -3.47 -0.73
N ALA A 36 -1.14 -2.25 -0.86
CA ALA A 36 -1.01 -1.61 -2.17
C ALA A 36 -0.12 -2.40 -3.15
N GLU A 37 0.96 -3.02 -2.65
CA GLU A 37 1.82 -3.89 -3.45
C GLU A 37 1.10 -5.18 -3.88
N ASP A 38 0.33 -5.80 -2.98
CA ASP A 38 -0.43 -7.01 -3.28
C ASP A 38 -1.54 -6.75 -4.31
N LEU A 39 -2.31 -5.67 -4.12
CA LEU A 39 -3.32 -5.20 -5.09
C LEU A 39 -2.71 -4.97 -6.47
N LEU A 40 -1.53 -4.35 -6.54
CA LEU A 40 -0.82 -4.13 -7.80
C LEU A 40 -0.37 -5.44 -8.45
N LYS A 41 0.13 -6.41 -7.67
CA LYS A 41 0.52 -7.73 -8.20
C LYS A 41 -0.66 -8.51 -8.77
N HIS A 42 -1.84 -8.32 -8.19
CA HIS A 42 -3.08 -8.96 -8.63
C HIS A 42 -3.84 -8.15 -9.71
N ASP A 43 -3.30 -7.02 -10.17
CA ASP A 43 -3.93 -6.12 -11.15
C ASP A 43 -5.32 -5.62 -10.70
N LEU A 44 -5.50 -5.47 -9.39
CA LEU A 44 -6.73 -5.01 -8.73
C LEU A 44 -6.74 -3.49 -8.54
N ILE A 45 -6.09 -2.75 -9.43
CA ILE A 45 -6.06 -1.28 -9.38
C ILE A 45 -6.86 -0.72 -10.57
N PRO A 46 -7.86 0.15 -10.35
CA PRO A 46 -8.24 0.76 -9.06
C PRO A 46 -8.93 -0.25 -8.12
N ALA A 47 -8.55 -0.20 -6.85
CA ALA A 47 -8.96 -1.14 -5.81
C ALA A 47 -10.27 -0.70 -5.16
N THR A 48 -11.18 -1.66 -4.98
CA THR A 48 -12.39 -1.47 -4.19
C THR A 48 -12.13 -1.74 -2.71
N HIS A 49 -13.04 -1.29 -1.85
CA HIS A 49 -13.00 -1.58 -0.41
C HIS A 49 -12.83 -3.08 -0.11
N THR A 50 -13.53 -3.93 -0.86
CA THR A 50 -13.44 -5.40 -0.69
C THR A 50 -12.08 -5.93 -1.11
N ASP A 51 -11.48 -5.42 -2.19
CA ASP A 51 -10.14 -5.85 -2.62
C ASP A 51 -9.08 -5.50 -1.55
N ILE A 52 -9.24 -4.33 -0.91
CA ILE A 52 -8.39 -3.89 0.21
C ILE A 52 -8.54 -4.81 1.41
N GLU A 53 -9.78 -5.14 1.80
CA GLU A 53 -10.08 -6.07 2.90
C GLU A 53 -9.48 -7.46 2.65
N GLU A 54 -9.68 -8.01 1.46
CA GLU A 54 -9.16 -9.33 1.07
C GLU A 54 -7.63 -9.35 1.07
N SER A 55 -6.99 -8.32 0.50
CA SER A 55 -5.54 -8.20 0.48
C SER A 55 -4.97 -8.02 1.89
N PHE A 56 -5.63 -7.22 2.74
CA PHE A 56 -5.22 -7.05 4.13
C PHE A 56 -5.34 -8.37 4.92
N ALA A 57 -6.45 -9.08 4.76
CA ALA A 57 -6.67 -10.36 5.41
C ALA A 57 -5.67 -11.42 4.93
N ALA A 58 -5.32 -11.42 3.64
CA ALA A 58 -4.30 -12.32 3.09
C ALA A 58 -2.90 -12.04 3.68
N LEU A 59 -2.56 -10.78 3.93
CA LEU A 59 -1.25 -10.37 4.44
C LEU A 59 -1.10 -10.53 5.96
N THR A 60 -2.16 -10.21 6.72
CA THR A 60 -2.12 -10.20 8.19
C THR A 60 -2.69 -11.47 8.82
N GLY A 61 -3.47 -12.24 8.06
CA GLY A 61 -4.19 -13.41 8.55
C GLY A 61 -5.41 -13.07 9.42
N ASP A 62 -5.76 -11.79 9.55
CA ASP A 62 -6.92 -11.29 10.30
C ASP A 62 -7.67 -10.22 9.50
N PHE A 63 -8.95 -10.02 9.80
CA PHE A 63 -9.71 -8.95 9.14
C PHE A 63 -9.23 -7.58 9.64
N PRO A 64 -9.03 -6.60 8.74
CA PRO A 64 -8.70 -5.24 9.11
C PRO A 64 -9.74 -4.65 10.05
N ARG A 65 -9.30 -3.88 11.05
CA ARG A 65 -10.21 -3.03 11.82
C ARG A 65 -10.51 -1.78 11.01
N GLU A 66 -11.63 -1.14 11.33
CA GLU A 66 -12.10 0.08 10.65
C GLU A 66 -11.00 1.18 10.60
N GLY A 67 -10.20 1.32 11.66
CA GLY A 67 -9.08 2.26 11.69
C GLY A 67 -7.88 1.88 10.82
N ASP A 68 -7.61 0.57 10.68
CA ASP A 68 -6.53 0.08 9.83
C ASP A 68 -6.90 0.23 8.36
N LEU A 69 -8.17 -0.05 8.02
CA LEU A 69 -8.67 0.07 6.66
C LEU A 69 -8.64 1.52 6.17
N ALA A 70 -9.07 2.47 7.01
CA ALA A 70 -9.04 3.89 6.70
C ALA A 70 -7.63 4.40 6.38
N GLU A 71 -6.59 3.85 7.02
CA GLU A 71 -5.20 4.19 6.73
C GLU A 71 -4.78 3.67 5.34
N VAL A 72 -5.20 2.45 4.97
CA VAL A 72 -4.92 1.88 3.64
C VAL A 72 -5.68 2.63 2.54
N GLU A 73 -6.94 2.98 2.77
CA GLU A 73 -7.75 3.76 1.84
C GLU A 73 -7.16 5.15 1.61
N LEU A 74 -6.77 5.87 2.66
CA LEU A 74 -6.08 7.16 2.55
C LEU A 74 -4.77 7.06 1.78
N PHE A 75 -4.01 5.98 2.01
CA PHE A 75 -2.77 5.73 1.28
C PHE A 75 -3.06 5.51 -0.21
N LEU A 76 -4.01 4.64 -0.57
CA LEU A 76 -4.39 4.36 -1.96
C LEU A 76 -5.00 5.57 -2.67
N ASP A 77 -5.81 6.37 -1.98
CA ASP A 77 -6.36 7.63 -2.48
C ASP A 77 -5.26 8.62 -2.87
N SER A 78 -4.16 8.68 -2.08
CA SER A 78 -3.02 9.54 -2.39
C SER A 78 -2.31 9.19 -3.72
N PHE A 79 -2.49 7.97 -4.22
CA PHE A 79 -2.00 7.52 -5.53
C PHE A 79 -3.09 7.52 -6.61
N GLY A 80 -4.35 7.85 -6.27
CA GLY A 80 -5.51 7.73 -7.16
C GLY A 80 -5.83 6.28 -7.52
N TRP A 81 -5.57 5.35 -6.60
CA TRP A 81 -5.74 3.91 -6.79
C TRP A 81 -7.04 3.36 -6.22
N LEU A 82 -7.91 4.24 -5.72
CA LEU A 82 -9.23 3.89 -5.21
C LEU A 82 -10.28 3.95 -6.34
N ALA A 83 -11.17 2.96 -6.40
CA ALA A 83 -12.21 2.81 -7.42
C ALA A 83 -13.50 3.60 -7.13
#